data_AF-A0A7S1ELH3-F1
#
_entry.id   AF-A0A7S1ELH3-F1
#
_cell.length_a   1.000
_cell.length_b   1.000
_cell.length_c   1.000
_cell.angle_alpha   90.00
_cell.angle_beta   90.00
_cell.angle_gamma   90.00
#
_symmetry.space_group_name_H-M   'P 1'
#
loop_
_entity.id
_entity.type
_entity.pdbx_description
1 polymer ?
#
loop_
_entity_poly.entity_id
_entity_poly.type
_entity_poly.pdbx_seq_one_letter_code
_entity_poly.pdbx_strand_id
1 'polypeptide(L)'
;SVTPSVDNIRHAIDMLEGRLVPDTITYNTLVEICSKSALHGSADMRDGLEVLDLMRSQGMRPDIFTFGSLMSLCAVLARDGLASLEDGFRILRLMDDNETPPDVRIFNSLITVCARAASHGGSSLSDGEALLRMMRERGLRA
;
A
#
# COMPACT_ATOMS: atom_id res chain seq x y z
N SER A 1 -17.38 -15.10 8.91
CA SER A 1 -16.21 -14.28 9.25
C SER A 1 -16.37 -12.97 8.52
N VAL A 2 -16.48 -11.85 9.23
CA VAL A 2 -16.71 -10.54 8.62
C VAL A 2 -15.37 -10.07 8.06
N THR A 3 -15.17 -10.20 6.76
CA THR A 3 -14.15 -9.43 6.04
C THR A 3 -14.52 -7.94 6.17
N PRO A 4 -13.60 -6.99 6.41
CA PRO A 4 -13.77 -5.62 5.98
C PRO A 4 -13.99 -5.65 4.48
N SER A 5 -15.24 -5.79 4.06
CA SER A 5 -15.62 -5.37 2.73
C SER A 5 -15.46 -3.86 2.65
N VAL A 6 -15.32 -3.37 1.44
CA VAL A 6 -15.62 -2.01 1.01
C VAL A 6 -16.76 -1.35 1.80
N ASP A 7 -17.83 -2.09 2.11
CA ASP A 7 -18.97 -1.56 2.86
C ASP A 7 -18.60 -1.18 4.29
N ASN A 8 -17.64 -1.86 4.93
CA ASN A 8 -17.18 -1.52 6.28
C ASN A 8 -16.31 -0.25 6.26
N ILE A 9 -15.53 -0.03 5.21
CA ILE A 9 -14.72 1.19 5.03
C ILE A 9 -15.65 2.37 4.72
N ARG A 10 -16.58 2.19 3.78
CA ARG A 10 -17.61 3.18 3.48
C ARG A 10 -18.47 3.48 4.70
N HIS A 11 -18.90 2.46 5.45
CA HIS A 11 -19.65 2.64 6.69
C HIS A 11 -18.85 3.40 7.75
N ALA A 12 -17.56 3.09 7.92
CA ALA A 12 -16.68 3.83 8.83
C ALA A 12 -16.59 5.31 8.43
N ILE A 13 -16.59 5.61 7.13
CA ILE A 13 -16.56 6.98 6.61
C ILE A 13 -17.94 7.66 6.73
N ASP A 14 -19.04 6.99 6.39
CA ASP A 14 -20.41 7.47 6.55
C ASP A 14 -20.72 7.79 8.02
N MET A 15 -20.18 7.00 8.96
CA MET A 15 -20.25 7.29 10.40
C MET A 15 -19.52 8.57 10.80
N LEU A 16 -18.51 8.99 10.03
CA LEU A 16 -17.78 10.25 10.22
C LEU A 16 -18.50 11.44 9.56
N GLU A 17 -19.10 11.24 8.38
CA GLU A 17 -19.66 12.32 7.52
C GLU A 17 -20.82 13.15 8.12
N GLY A 18 -21.31 12.82 9.32
CA GLY A 18 -22.29 13.66 10.04
C GLY A 18 -21.72 14.50 11.18
N ARG A 19 -20.44 14.32 11.55
CA ARG A 19 -19.85 14.91 12.78
C ARG A 19 -18.41 15.40 12.62
N LEU A 20 -17.67 14.88 11.64
CA LEU A 20 -16.26 15.17 11.40
C LEU A 20 -16.02 15.26 9.89
N VAL A 21 -15.11 16.14 9.47
CA VAL A 21 -14.61 16.17 8.09
C VAL A 21 -13.34 15.31 8.07
N PRO A 22 -13.36 14.12 7.41
CA PRO A 22 -12.15 13.31 7.26
C PRO A 22 -11.02 14.12 6.63
N ASP A 23 -9.79 13.84 7.01
CA ASP A 23 -8.58 14.45 6.47
C ASP A 23 -7.59 13.39 5.98
N THR A 24 -6.44 13.82 5.47
CA THR A 24 -5.38 12.91 5.02
C THR A 24 -4.95 11.90 6.09
N ILE A 25 -4.93 12.30 7.37
CA ILE A 25 -4.56 11.40 8.48
C ILE A 25 -5.61 10.31 8.65
N THR A 26 -6.90 10.68 8.53
CA THR A 26 -8.02 9.75 8.60
C THR A 26 -7.92 8.68 7.51
N TYR A 27 -7.71 9.08 6.26
CA TYR A 27 -7.54 8.14 5.14
C TYR A 27 -6.28 7.29 5.26
N ASN A 28 -5.15 7.87 5.67
CA ASN A 28 -3.91 7.12 5.92
C ASN A 28 -4.11 6.01 6.96
N THR A 29 -4.89 6.31 8.00
CA THR A 29 -5.25 5.35 9.05
C THR A 29 -6.14 4.23 8.51
N LEU A 30 -7.09 4.53 7.61
CA LEU A 30 -7.93 3.51 6.96
C LEU A 30 -7.10 2.54 6.11
N VAL A 31 -6.11 3.03 5.34
CA VAL A 31 -5.19 2.15 4.59
C VAL A 31 -4.35 1.30 5.56
N GLU A 32 -3.89 1.87 6.67
CA GLU A 32 -3.15 1.11 7.70
C GLU A 32 -4.03 0.00 8.31
N ILE A 33 -5.32 0.27 8.54
CA ILE A 33 -6.28 -0.75 8.99
C ILE A 33 -6.38 -1.87 7.96
N CYS A 34 -6.48 -1.58 6.67
CA CYS A 34 -6.45 -2.62 5.63
C CYS A 34 -5.19 -3.48 5.75
N SER A 35 -4.01 -2.87 5.91
CA SER A 35 -2.75 -3.62 6.10
C SER A 35 -2.77 -4.53 7.32
N LYS A 36 -3.35 -4.10 8.45
CA LYS A 36 -3.46 -4.91 9.67
C LYS A 36 -4.53 -6.00 9.53
N SER A 37 -5.65 -5.72 8.88
CA SER A 37 -6.72 -6.67 8.61
C SER A 37 -6.29 -7.77 7.64
N ALA A 38 -5.42 -7.47 6.68
CA ALA A 38 -4.85 -8.46 5.77
C ALA A 38 -4.06 -9.56 6.47
N LEU A 39 -3.47 -9.29 7.65
CA LEU A 39 -2.79 -10.32 8.47
C LEU A 39 -3.72 -11.44 8.95
N HIS A 40 -5.03 -11.20 8.90
CA HIS A 40 -6.07 -12.14 9.31
C HIS A 40 -6.93 -12.60 8.14
N GLY A 41 -6.50 -12.33 6.89
CA GLY A 41 -7.24 -12.68 5.67
C GLY A 41 -8.52 -11.86 5.48
N SER A 42 -8.61 -10.72 6.14
CA SER A 42 -9.84 -9.94 6.21
C SER A 42 -9.85 -8.82 5.16
N ALA A 43 -8.68 -8.30 4.74
CA ALA A 43 -8.57 -7.29 3.69
C ALA A 43 -7.61 -7.73 2.58
N ASP A 44 -7.79 -7.18 1.38
CA ASP A 44 -6.92 -7.38 0.22
C ASP A 44 -6.43 -6.04 -0.39
N MET A 45 -5.71 -6.12 -1.53
CA MET A 45 -5.20 -4.93 -2.23
C MET A 45 -6.33 -4.00 -2.72
N ARG A 46 -7.50 -4.54 -3.04
CA ARG A 46 -8.65 -3.77 -3.53
C ARG A 46 -9.16 -2.82 -2.46
N ASP A 47 -9.26 -3.29 -1.22
CA ASP A 47 -9.74 -2.47 -0.10
C ASP A 47 -8.83 -1.25 0.11
N GLY A 48 -7.51 -1.45 0.09
CA GLY A 48 -6.54 -0.35 0.22
C GLY A 48 -6.61 0.64 -0.94
N LEU A 49 -6.76 0.16 -2.18
CA LEU A 49 -6.87 1.03 -3.36
C LEU A 49 -8.19 1.80 -3.39
N GLU A 50 -9.27 1.25 -2.86
CA GLU A 50 -10.54 1.97 -2.78
C GLU A 50 -10.47 3.13 -1.78
N VAL A 51 -9.77 2.96 -0.65
CA VAL A 51 -9.48 4.07 0.27
C VAL A 51 -8.70 5.19 -0.43
N LEU A 52 -7.71 4.82 -1.26
CA LEU A 52 -6.95 5.79 -2.07
C LEU A 52 -7.84 6.55 -3.05
N ASP A 53 -8.71 5.84 -3.77
CA ASP A 53 -9.63 6.45 -4.74
C ASP A 53 -10.66 7.36 -4.07
N LEU A 54 -11.15 6.97 -2.89
CA LEU A 54 -12.06 7.79 -2.10
C LEU A 54 -11.37 9.04 -1.55
N MET A 55 -10.14 8.93 -1.05
CA MET A 55 -9.34 10.09 -0.65
C MET A 55 -9.21 11.10 -1.81
N ARG A 56 -8.92 10.60 -3.03
CA ARG A 56 -8.84 11.42 -4.24
C ARG A 56 -10.17 12.04 -4.64
N SER A 57 -11.27 11.31 -4.54
CA SER A 57 -12.60 11.82 -4.91
C SER A 57 -13.09 12.92 -3.97
N GLN A 58 -12.60 12.93 -2.73
CA GLN A 58 -12.80 14.02 -1.76
C GLN A 58 -11.82 15.19 -1.95
N GLY A 59 -11.05 15.22 -3.04
CA GLY A 59 -10.11 16.29 -3.38
C GLY A 59 -8.83 16.30 -2.55
N MET A 60 -8.57 15.26 -1.77
CA MET A 60 -7.34 15.15 -0.97
C MET A 60 -6.24 14.52 -1.81
N ARG A 61 -5.01 14.98 -1.59
CA ARG A 61 -3.82 14.45 -2.25
C ARG A 61 -3.17 13.37 -1.37
N PRO A 62 -3.11 12.11 -1.83
CA PRO A 62 -2.32 11.06 -1.18
C PRO A 62 -0.88 11.52 -0.93
N ASP A 63 -0.29 11.10 0.19
CA ASP A 63 1.06 11.44 0.56
C ASP A 63 1.94 10.19 0.72
N ILE A 64 3.19 10.40 1.12
CA ILE A 64 4.14 9.30 1.30
C ILE A 64 3.70 8.28 2.36
N PHE A 65 2.88 8.69 3.33
CA PHE A 65 2.31 7.78 4.33
C PHE A 65 1.19 6.94 3.72
N THR A 66 0.34 7.53 2.87
CA THR A 66 -0.68 6.78 2.13
C THR A 66 -0.04 5.63 1.34
N PHE A 67 0.97 5.95 0.54
CA PHE A 67 1.67 4.96 -0.28
C PHE A 67 2.52 3.99 0.55
N GLY A 68 3.09 4.44 1.66
CA GLY A 68 3.77 3.58 2.62
C GLY A 68 2.85 2.51 3.20
N SER A 69 1.62 2.88 3.56
CA SER A 69 0.61 1.93 4.04
C SER A 69 0.15 0.96 2.95
N LEU A 70 -0.04 1.41 1.71
CA LEU A 70 -0.32 0.53 0.57
C LEU A 70 0.82 -0.47 0.32
N MET A 71 2.07 -0.03 0.38
CA MET A 71 3.22 -0.92 0.21
C MET A 71 3.33 -1.93 1.35
N SER A 72 2.99 -1.53 2.58
CA SER A 72 2.88 -2.45 3.74
C SER A 72 1.80 -3.51 3.52
N LEU A 73 0.62 -3.12 3.07
CA LEU A 73 -0.47 -4.04 2.70
C LEU A 73 -0.01 -5.04 1.63
N CYS A 74 0.62 -4.55 0.56
CA CYS A 74 1.20 -5.39 -0.49
C CYS A 74 2.22 -6.37 0.08
N ALA A 75 3.10 -5.93 0.98
CA ALA A 75 4.09 -6.79 1.61
C ALA A 75 3.43 -7.86 2.49
N VAL A 76 2.36 -7.53 3.22
CA VAL A 76 1.60 -8.51 4.03
C VAL A 76 1.02 -9.58 3.12
N LEU A 77 0.30 -9.19 2.07
CA LEU A 77 -0.36 -10.11 1.14
C LEU A 77 0.64 -10.98 0.35
N ALA A 78 1.81 -10.44 0.02
CA ALA A 78 2.87 -11.20 -0.66
C ALA A 78 3.39 -12.38 0.17
N ARG A 79 3.25 -12.34 1.51
CA ARG A 79 3.62 -13.47 2.39
C ARG A 79 2.82 -14.73 2.05
N ASP A 80 1.56 -14.56 1.68
CA ASP A 80 0.62 -15.65 1.46
C ASP A 80 0.34 -15.88 -0.05
N GLY A 81 1.15 -15.27 -0.92
CA GLY A 81 1.01 -15.37 -2.38
C GLY A 81 -0.16 -14.57 -2.94
N LEU A 82 -0.76 -13.66 -2.16
CA LEU A 82 -1.92 -12.85 -2.53
C LEU A 82 -1.54 -11.51 -3.19
N ALA A 83 -0.26 -11.16 -3.17
CA ALA A 83 0.29 -10.03 -3.90
C ALA A 83 1.67 -10.39 -4.47
N SER A 84 2.04 -9.72 -5.55
CA SER A 84 3.27 -9.95 -6.30
C SER A 84 4.20 -8.74 -6.24
N LEU A 85 5.43 -8.92 -6.73
CA LEU A 85 6.34 -7.79 -6.91
C LEU A 85 5.77 -6.75 -7.91
N GLU A 86 4.97 -7.18 -8.90
CA GLU A 86 4.33 -6.29 -9.86
C GLU A 86 3.28 -5.38 -9.20
N ASP A 87 2.57 -5.87 -8.18
CA ASP A 87 1.65 -5.04 -7.39
C ASP A 87 2.42 -3.94 -6.62
N GLY A 88 3.61 -4.27 -6.13
CA GLY A 88 4.53 -3.29 -5.56
C GLY A 88 4.98 -2.22 -6.57
N PHE A 89 5.35 -2.63 -7.79
CA PHE A 89 5.67 -1.68 -8.86
C PHE A 89 4.48 -0.83 -9.29
N ARG A 90 3.26 -1.37 -9.25
CA ARG A 90 2.04 -0.61 -9.49
C ARG A 90 1.88 0.52 -8.48
N ILE A 91 2.19 0.29 -7.21
CA ILE A 91 2.18 1.34 -6.18
C ILE A 91 3.21 2.43 -6.52
N LEU A 92 4.43 2.07 -6.97
CA LEU A 92 5.41 3.08 -7.42
C LEU A 92 4.91 3.91 -8.61
N ARG A 93 4.22 3.30 -9.58
CA ARG A 93 3.61 4.05 -10.69
C ARG A 93 2.53 5.01 -10.19
N LEU A 94 1.69 4.58 -9.25
CA LEU A 94 0.71 5.47 -8.61
C LEU A 94 1.36 6.65 -7.87
N MET A 95 2.55 6.44 -7.28
CA MET A 95 3.34 7.50 -6.65
C MET A 95 3.88 8.49 -7.68
N ASP A 96 4.40 8.00 -8.80
CA ASP A 96 4.88 8.83 -9.91
C ASP A 96 3.72 9.66 -10.51
N ASP A 97 2.56 9.05 -10.74
CA ASP A 97 1.34 9.74 -11.22
C ASP A 97 0.83 10.78 -10.21
N ASN A 98 1.05 10.56 -8.92
CA ASN A 98 0.71 11.50 -7.84
C ASN A 98 1.81 12.55 -7.59
N GLU A 99 2.90 12.50 -8.36
CA GLU A 99 4.11 13.32 -8.21
C GLU A 99 4.65 13.29 -6.77
N THR A 100 4.67 12.11 -6.15
CA THR A 100 5.15 11.88 -4.79
C THR A 100 6.37 10.96 -4.84
N PRO A 101 7.59 11.50 -4.76
CA PRO A 101 8.80 10.68 -4.89
C PRO A 101 8.88 9.60 -3.79
N PRO A 102 9.19 8.34 -4.13
CA PRO A 102 9.42 7.30 -3.13
C PRO A 102 10.71 7.58 -2.34
N ASP A 103 10.67 7.30 -1.05
CA ASP A 103 11.82 7.38 -0.15
C ASP A 103 12.42 5.98 0.13
N VAL A 104 13.40 5.95 1.03
CA VAL A 104 14.04 4.73 1.52
C VAL A 104 13.02 3.75 2.10
N ARG A 105 11.98 4.22 2.81
CA ARG A 105 10.98 3.36 3.43
C ARG A 105 10.15 2.63 2.38
N ILE A 106 9.78 3.32 1.30
CA ILE A 106 9.04 2.69 0.20
C ILE A 106 9.86 1.58 -0.45
N PHE A 107 11.14 1.84 -0.75
CA PHE A 107 12.02 0.83 -1.34
C PHE A 107 12.28 -0.36 -0.40
N ASN A 108 12.50 -0.11 0.90
CA ASN A 108 12.65 -1.18 1.88
C ASN A 108 11.40 -2.07 1.96
N SER A 109 10.21 -1.47 1.88
CA SER A 109 8.96 -2.23 1.81
C SER A 109 8.82 -3.00 0.50
N LEU A 110 9.21 -2.44 -0.64
CA LEU A 110 9.20 -3.14 -1.93
C LEU A 110 10.20 -4.32 -1.97
N ILE A 111 11.37 -4.18 -1.36
CA ILE A 111 12.32 -5.28 -1.16
C ILE A 111 11.71 -6.35 -0.25
N THR A 112 10.93 -5.96 0.76
CA THR A 112 10.19 -6.91 1.60
C THR A 112 9.11 -7.66 0.81
N VAL A 113 8.39 -6.98 -0.11
CA VAL A 113 7.47 -7.63 -1.07
C VAL A 113 8.24 -8.64 -1.90
N CYS A 114 9.37 -8.24 -2.49
CA CYS A 114 10.23 -9.10 -3.28
C CYS A 114 10.66 -10.35 -2.50
N ALA A 115 11.15 -10.20 -1.28
CA ALA A 115 11.59 -11.34 -0.47
C ALA A 115 10.43 -12.31 -0.13
N ARG A 116 9.23 -11.79 0.13
CA ARG A 116 8.06 -12.60 0.46
C ARG A 116 7.46 -13.30 -0.75
N ALA A 117 7.39 -12.61 -1.89
CA ALA A 117 6.91 -13.18 -3.15
C ALA A 117 7.84 -14.30 -3.68
N ALA A 118 9.14 -14.26 -3.36
CA ALA A 118 10.10 -15.27 -3.78
C ALA A 118 9.75 -16.67 -3.23
N SER A 119 9.18 -16.73 -2.03
CA SER A 119 8.68 -17.99 -1.42
C SER A 119 7.58 -18.67 -2.25
N HIS A 120 6.93 -17.92 -3.14
CA HIS A 120 5.85 -18.38 -4.02
C HIS A 120 6.25 -18.35 -5.51
N GLY A 121 7.54 -18.17 -5.80
CA GLY A 121 8.05 -18.06 -7.18
C GLY A 121 7.68 -16.75 -7.89
N GLY A 122 7.17 -15.75 -7.16
CA GLY A 122 6.74 -14.46 -7.71
C GLY A 122 7.87 -13.42 -7.88
N SER A 123 9.11 -13.78 -7.55
CA SER A 123 10.32 -12.95 -7.67
C SER A 123 11.59 -13.76 -7.44
N SER A 124 12.74 -13.14 -7.66
CA SER A 124 14.08 -13.74 -7.56
C SER A 124 15.08 -12.85 -6.82
N LEU A 125 16.25 -13.41 -6.50
CA LEU A 125 17.36 -12.62 -5.93
C LEU A 125 17.81 -11.49 -6.87
N SER A 126 17.79 -11.75 -8.19
CA SER A 126 18.14 -10.75 -9.20
C SER A 126 17.19 -9.54 -9.15
N ASP A 127 15.91 -9.76 -8.85
CA ASP A 127 14.95 -8.68 -8.69
C ASP A 127 15.27 -7.84 -7.45
N GLY A 128 15.63 -8.49 -6.34
CA GLY A 128 16.09 -7.81 -5.13
C GLY A 128 17.34 -6.94 -5.37
N GLU A 129 18.32 -7.45 -6.12
CA GLU A 129 19.50 -6.67 -6.53
C GLU A 129 19.14 -5.49 -7.43
N ALA A 130 18.21 -5.68 -8.37
CA ALA A 130 17.74 -4.61 -9.25
C ALA A 130 17.08 -3.48 -8.44
N LEU A 131 16.26 -3.81 -7.44
CA LEU A 131 15.64 -2.84 -6.54
C LEU A 131 16.68 -2.02 -5.76
N LEU A 132 17.74 -2.66 -5.25
CA LEU A 132 18.83 -1.97 -4.56
C LEU A 132 19.61 -1.03 -5.50
N ARG A 133 19.80 -1.42 -6.76
CA ARG A 133 20.42 -0.56 -7.78
C ARG A 133 19.54 0.65 -8.08
N MET A 134 18.24 0.44 -8.29
CA MET A 134 17.28 1.53 -8.51
C MET A 134 17.27 2.54 -7.35
N MET A 135 17.30 2.04 -6.11
CA MET A 135 17.37 2.88 -4.91
C MET A 135 18.63 3.76 -4.92
N ARG A 136 19.79 3.17 -5.27
CA ARG A 136 21.06 3.90 -5.37
C ARG A 136 21.07 4.93 -6.49
N GLU A 137 20.52 4.60 -7.66
CA GLU A 137 20.42 5.50 -8.81
C GLU A 137 19.55 6.74 -8.50
N ARG A 138 18.56 6.58 -7.62
CA ARG A 138 17.74 7.68 -7.09
C ARG A 138 18.41 8.48 -5.96
N GLY A 139 19.68 8.18 -5.63
CA GLY A 139 20.42 8.84 -4.55
C GLY A 139 19.96 8.48 -3.14
N LEU A 140 19.10 7.46 -3.00
CA LEU A 140 18.63 6.96 -1.72
C LEU A 140 19.70 6.01 -1.13
N ARG A 141 20.00 6.18 0.16
CA ARG A 141 21.00 5.34 0.85
C ARG A 141 20.31 4.15 1.51
N ALA A 142 20.82 2.95 1.20
CA ALA A 142 20.44 1.69 1.84
C ALA A 142 20.94 1.62 3.29
#